data_AF-A0A2E8J6E9-F1
#
_entry.id   AF-A0A2E8J6E9-F1
#
_cell.length_a   1.000
_cell.length_b   1.000
_cell.length_c   1.000
_cell.angle_alpha   90.00
_cell.angle_beta   90.00
_cell.angle_gamma   90.00
#
_symmetry.space_group_name_H-M   'P 1'
#
loop_
_entity.id
_entity.type
_entity.pdbx_description
1 polymer ?
#
loop_
_entity_poly.entity_id
_entity_poly.type
_entity_poly.pdbx_seq_one_letter_code
_entity_poly.pdbx_strand_id
1 'polypeptide(L)' 'MKESKPILPLILKKDDLELQFFSMISTFRTPLDVTLQEIRIETFFPANNDTDVYVRNLGRNTG' A
#
# COMPACT_ATOMS: atom_id res chain seq x y z
N MET A 1 -24.02 7.51 -10.22
CA MET A 1 -23.72 6.33 -9.37
C MET A 1 -22.21 6.31 -9.18
N LYS A 2 -21.69 6.34 -7.94
CA LYS A 2 -20.24 6.35 -7.70
C LYS A 2 -19.70 4.99 -8.13
N GLU A 3 -18.87 4.92 -9.16
CA GLU A 3 -18.23 3.67 -9.57
C GLU A 3 -17.38 3.15 -8.42
N SER A 4 -17.81 2.05 -7.80
CA SER A 4 -16.99 1.33 -6.82
C SER A 4 -16.01 0.47 -7.58
N LYS A 5 -14.80 1.00 -7.82
CA LYS A 5 -13.66 0.17 -8.23
C LYS A 5 -13.49 -0.96 -7.19
N PRO A 6 -13.12 -2.20 -7.59
CA PRO A 6 -13.02 -3.34 -6.68
C PRO A 6 -11.74 -3.27 -5.83
N ILE A 7 -11.59 -2.17 -5.10
CA ILE A 7 -10.46 -1.88 -4.22
C ILE A 7 -11.01 -1.72 -2.82
N LEU A 8 -10.39 -2.41 -1.87
CA LEU A 8 -10.64 -2.21 -0.45
C LEU A 8 -9.66 -1.12 0.04
N PRO A 9 -10.13 0.10 0.33
CA PRO A 9 -9.25 1.14 0.84
C PRO A 9 -8.83 0.82 2.28
N LEU A 10 -7.57 1.06 2.60
CA LEU A 10 -7.09 1.14 3.98
C LEU A 10 -7.18 2.60 4.42
N ILE A 11 -7.96 2.87 5.46
CA ILE A 11 -8.08 4.20 6.07
C ILE A 11 -7.44 4.14 7.45
N LEU A 12 -6.41 4.96 7.68
CA LEU A 12 -5.71 5.08 8.95
C LEU A 12 -5.95 6.49 9.51
N LYS A 13 -6.26 6.57 10.80
CA LYS A 13 -6.36 7.85 11.51
C LYS A 13 -5.21 8.01 12.48
N LYS A 14 -4.52 9.14 12.42
CA LYS A 14 -3.46 9.53 13.36
C LYS A 14 -3.65 10.99 13.73
N ASP A 15 -4.01 11.28 14.97
CA ASP A 15 -4.36 12.63 15.42
C ASP A 15 -5.42 13.25 14.49
N ASP A 16 -5.10 14.40 13.89
CA ASP A 16 -5.96 15.12 12.93
C ASP A 16 -5.75 14.68 11.47
N LEU A 17 -4.90 13.68 11.22
CA LEU A 17 -4.60 13.16 9.88
C LEU A 17 -5.43 11.90 9.58
N GLU A 18 -6.07 11.91 8.41
CA GLU A 18 -6.67 10.74 7.80
C GLU A 18 -5.83 10.34 6.57
N LEU A 19 -5.22 9.17 6.62
CA LEU A 19 -4.40 8.63 5.53
C LEU A 19 -5.19 7.54 4.82
N GLN A 20 -5.27 7.63 3.49
CA GLN A 20 -6.02 6.69 2.67
C GLN A 20 -5.07 6.00 1.69
N PHE A 21 -5.12 4.67 1.65
CA PHE A 21 -4.30 3.86 0.76
C PHE A 21 -5.15 2.84 0.00
N PHE A 22 -4.64 2.43 -1.15
CA PHE A 22 -4.96 1.12 -1.72
C PHE A 22 -3.70 0.27 -1.71
N SER A 23 -3.83 -1.04 -1.51
CA SER A 23 -2.68 -1.94 -1.54
C SER A 23 -2.65 -2.81 -2.80
N MET A 24 -1.45 -3.24 -3.16
CA MET A 24 -1.20 -4.24 -4.19
C MET A 24 -0.35 -5.34 -3.59
N ILE A 25 -0.78 -6.59 -3.79
CA ILE A 25 -0.03 -7.77 -3.37
C ILE A 25 0.59 -8.41 -4.60
N SER A 26 1.93 -8.42 -4.68
CA SER A 26 2.71 -9.08 -5.73
C SER A 26 3.33 -10.37 -5.18
N THR A 27 3.28 -11.46 -5.95
CA THR A 27 3.87 -12.76 -5.55
C THR A 27 4.90 -13.20 -6.58
N PHE A 28 6.11 -13.47 -6.12
CA PHE A 28 7.22 -14.00 -6.91
C PHE A 28 7.39 -15.48 -6.60
N ARG A 29 7.28 -16.32 -7.63
CA ARG A 29 7.49 -17.77 -7.55
C ARG A 29 8.76 -18.10 -8.32
N THR A 30 9.68 -18.84 -7.71
CA THR A 30 10.77 -19.50 -8.43
C THR A 30 10.35 -20.95 -8.68
N PRO A 31 10.20 -21.39 -9.95
CA PRO A 31 9.91 -22.79 -10.24
C PRO A 31 11.20 -23.59 -10.08
N LEU A 32 11.42 -24.15 -8.89
CA LEU A 32 12.39 -25.22 -8.73
C LEU A 32 11.80 -26.26 -7.77
N ASP A 33 11.91 -27.52 -8.17
CA ASP A 33 11.29 -28.71 -7.61
C ASP A 33 10.92 -28.62 -6.12
N VAL A 34 9.63 -28.80 -5.85
CA VAL A 34 8.99 -29.24 -4.59
C VAL A 34 9.19 -28.46 -3.27
N THR A 35 9.92 -27.33 -3.23
CA THR A 35 9.93 -26.41 -2.06
C THR A 35 9.68 -24.95 -2.46
N LEU A 36 8.47 -24.65 -2.95
CA LEU A 36 8.03 -23.30 -3.32
C LEU A 36 8.21 -22.30 -2.16
N GLN A 37 9.30 -21.52 -2.17
CA GLN A 37 9.38 -20.28 -1.41
C GLN A 37 8.66 -19.19 -2.21
N GLU A 38 7.49 -18.76 -1.73
CA GLU A 38 6.77 -17.63 -2.29
C GLU A 38 7.24 -16.35 -1.60
N ILE A 39 7.84 -15.42 -2.36
CA ILE A 39 8.04 -14.06 -1.85
C ILE A 39 6.78 -13.27 -2.17
N ARG A 40 6.15 -12.70 -1.14
CA ARG A 40 5.01 -11.81 -1.28
C ARG A 40 5.39 -10.40 -0.85
N ILE A 41 5.19 -9.44 -1.74
CA ILE A 41 5.38 -8.01 -1.46
C ILE A 41 4.01 -7.35 -1.44
N GLU A 42 3.67 -6.70 -0.34
CA GLU A 42 2.51 -5.81 -0.27
C GLU A 42 2.98 -4.36 -0.33
N THR A 43 2.41 -3.59 -1.25
CA THR A 43 2.73 -2.17 -1.47
C THR A 43 1.50 -1.32 -1.20
N PHE A 44 1.65 -0.27 -0.40
CA PHE A 44 0.58 0.68 -0.08
C PHE A 44 0.79 1.98 -0.85
N PHE A 45 -0.16 2.34 -1.70
CA PHE A 45 -0.11 3.54 -2.53
C PHE A 45 -1.06 4.60 -1.97
N PRO A 46 -0.63 5.87 -1.88
CA PRO A 46 -1.52 6.96 -1.50
C PRO A 46 -2.76 7.02 -2.40
N ALA A 47 -3.94 7.02 -1.80
CA ALA A 47 -5.21 7.10 -2.53
C ALA A 47 -5.68 8.55 -2.73
N ASN A 48 -5.01 9.53 -2.11
CA ASN A 48 -5.30 10.95 -2.25
C ASN A 48 -4.02 11.81 -2.10
N ASN A 49 -4.14 13.09 -2.44
CA ASN A 49 -3.02 14.03 -2.45
C ASN A 49 -2.45 14.32 -1.05
N ASP A 50 -3.31 14.41 -0.04
CA ASP A 50 -2.89 14.70 1.34
C ASP A 50 -2.02 13.57 1.89
N THR A 51 -2.40 12.32 1.60
CA THR A 51 -1.62 11.13 1.96
C THR A 51 -0.29 11.09 1.19
N ASP A 52 -0.26 11.45 -0.10
CA ASP A 52 0.98 11.48 -0.90
C ASP A 52 1.99 12.48 -0.34
N VAL A 53 1.54 13.71 -0.03
CA VAL A 53 2.38 14.74 0.59
C VAL A 53 2.91 14.26 1.93
N TYR A 54 2.05 13.68 2.77
CA TYR A 54 2.47 13.15 4.08
C TYR A 54 3.57 12.09 3.96
N VAL A 55 3.35 11.07 3.11
CA VAL A 55 4.29 9.95 2.92
C VAL A 55 5.63 10.43 2.34
N ARG A 56 5.62 11.38 1.40
CA ARG A 56 6.85 11.98 0.85
C ARG A 56 7.65 12.73 1.89
N ASN A 57 6.98 13.39 2.84
CA ASN A 57 7.64 14.09 3.93
C ASN A 57 8.18 13.12 4.99
N LEU A 58 7.48 12.00 5.24
CA LEU A 58 7.96 10.96 6.15
C LEU A 58 9.31 10.37 5.70
N GLY A 59 9.43 10.03 4.41
CA GLY A 59 10.67 9.48 3.83
C GLY A 59 11.85 10.45 3.82
N ARG A 60 11.60 11.75 4.02
CA ARG A 60 12.65 12.79 4.16
C ARG A 60 13.05 13.06 5.61
N ASN A 61 12.16 12.80 6.56
CA ASN A 61 12.36 13.07 7.99
C ASN A 61 12.75 11.82 8.80
N THR A 62 13.11 10.72 8.13
CA THR A 62 13.68 9.54 8.82
C THR A 62 15.18 9.77 9.03
N GLY A 63 15.50 10.64 9.99
CA GLY A 63 16.85 10.88 10.53
C GLY A 63 16.86 10.63 12.02
#